data_AF-A0A512JCK1-F1
#
_entry.id   AF-A0A512JCK1-F1
#
_cell.length_a   1.000
_cell.length_b   1.000
_cell.length_c   1.000
_cell.angle_alpha   90.00
_cell.angle_beta   90.00
_cell.angle_gamma   90.00
#
_symmetry.space_group_name_H-M   'P 1'
#
loop_
_entity.id
_entity.type
_entity.pdbx_description
1 polymer ?
#
loop_
_entity_poly.entity_id
_entity_poly.type
_entity_poly.pdbx_seq_one_letter_code
_entity_poly.pdbx_strand_id
1 'polypeptide(L)' 'MREAVEHGRDGFYFRPDDPLDLSNTFERCLAGPQTWSNLRANIKAPRTIEIMNAEYVKIYSDILG' A
#
# COMPACT_ATOMS: atom_id res chain seq x y z
N MET A 1 -7.39 4.55 -4.50
CA MET A 1 -5.93 4.50 -4.20
C MET A 1 -5.61 4.34 -2.71
N ARG A 2 -6.43 4.85 -1.78
CA ARG A 2 -6.21 4.67 -0.33
C ARG A 2 -6.16 3.21 0.13
N GLU A 3 -6.72 2.29 -0.66
CA GLU A 3 -6.73 0.85 -0.38
C GLU A 3 -5.41 0.15 -0.73
N ALA A 4 -4.55 0.78 -1.55
CA ALA A 4 -3.33 0.16 -2.06
C ALA A 4 -2.07 0.49 -1.24
N VAL A 5 -2.12 1.57 -0.47
CA VAL A 5 -1.01 2.07 0.36
C VAL A 5 -1.56 2.24 1.77
N GLU A 6 -0.81 1.87 2.79
CA GLU A 6 -1.08 2.06 4.21
C GLU A 6 -0.09 3.10 4.77
N HIS A 7 -0.62 4.25 5.20
CA HIS A 7 0.20 5.40 5.61
C HIS A 7 1.20 5.06 6.71
N GLY A 8 2.47 5.38 6.49
CA GLY A 8 3.58 5.13 7.40
C GLY A 8 4.07 3.69 7.44
N ARG A 9 3.41 2.77 6.73
CA ARG A 9 3.79 1.36 6.65
C ARG A 9 4.48 1.05 5.33
N ASP A 10 3.79 1.23 4.21
CA ASP A 10 4.30 0.93 2.86
C ASP A 10 4.29 2.16 1.93
N GLY A 11 3.83 3.31 2.43
CA GLY A 11 3.97 4.60 1.78
C GLY A 11 3.48 5.74 2.66
N PHE A 12 3.46 6.95 2.10
CA PHE A 12 2.88 8.12 2.75
C PHE A 12 1.75 8.69 1.91
N TYR A 13 0.84 9.37 2.59
CA TYR A 13 -0.19 10.17 1.98
C TYR A 13 0.15 11.63 2.21
N PHE A 14 -0.29 12.45 1.28
CA PHE A 14 -0.32 13.89 1.39
C PHE A 14 -1.66 14.36 0.81
N ARG A 15 -2.08 15.57 1.18
CA ARG A 15 -3.29 16.19 0.65
C ARG A 15 -3.07 16.63 -0.79
N PRO A 16 -4.00 16.36 -1.71
CA PRO A 16 -3.94 16.91 -3.05
C PRO A 16 -3.97 18.43 -2.98
N ASP A 17 -3.23 19.08 -3.88
CA ASP A 17 -3.14 20.55 -4.01
C ASP A 17 -2.65 21.28 -2.74
N ASP A 18 -1.96 20.58 -1.83
CA ASP A 18 -1.31 21.15 -0.64
C ASP A 18 0.22 20.98 -0.73
N PRO A 19 0.95 21.97 -1.27
CA PRO A 19 2.41 21.90 -1.40
C PRO A 19 3.14 21.86 -0.05
N LEU A 20 2.53 22.42 1.01
CA LEU A 20 3.13 22.43 2.35
C LEU A 20 3.06 21.04 2.96
N ASP A 21 1.92 20.36 2.84
CA ASP A 21 1.77 18.97 3.30
C ASP A 21 2.70 18.01 2.54
N LEU A 22 2.90 18.24 1.24
CA LEU A 22 3.88 17.53 0.44
C LEU A 22 5.32 17.77 0.93
N SER A 23 5.70 19.03 1.19
CA SER A 23 7.03 19.38 1.72
C SER A 23 7.30 18.70 3.07
N ASN A 24 6.33 18.76 3.99
CA ASN A 24 6.43 18.10 5.30
C ASN A 24 6.58 16.58 5.15
N THR A 25 5.87 15.98 4.18
CA THR A 25 6.00 14.55 3.89
C THR A 25 7.40 14.21 3.40
N PHE A 26 7.99 15.03 2.52
CA PHE A 26 9.38 14.84 2.09
C PHE A 26 10.39 14.97 3.23
N GLU A 27 10.23 15.96 4.12
CA GLU A 27 11.09 16.10 5.29
C GLU A 27 11.06 14.85 6.17
N ARG A 28 9.87 14.26 6.40
CA ARG A 28 9.74 12.99 7.15
C ARG A 28 10.45 11.82 6.45
N CYS A 29 10.40 11.77 5.12
CA CYS A 29 11.14 10.77 4.35
C CYS A 29 12.66 10.93 4.47
N LEU A 30 13.15 12.17 4.60
CA LEU A 30 14.57 12.50 4.70
C LEU A 30 15.11 12.38 6.14
N ALA A 31 14.27 12.59 7.16
CA ALA A 31 14.67 12.63 8.56
C ALA A 31 15.19 11.29 9.11
N GLY A 32 14.81 10.16 8.50
CA GLY A 32 15.17 8.83 8.97
C GLY A 32 16.05 8.08 7.98
N PRO A 33 17.29 7.68 8.35
CA PRO A 33 18.17 6.93 7.44
C PRO A 33 17.60 5.56 7.04
N GLN A 34 16.62 5.03 7.79
CA GLN A 34 15.96 3.75 7.50
C GLN A 34 14.52 3.88 6.99
N THR A 35 13.98 5.10 6.86
CA THR A 35 12.58 5.30 6.47
C THR A 35 12.28 4.62 5.15
N TRP A 36 13.12 4.82 4.13
CA TRP A 36 12.95 4.21 2.81
C TRP A 36 13.06 2.69 2.84
N SER A 37 14.02 2.14 3.58
CA SER A 37 14.19 0.69 3.75
C SER A 37 12.95 0.06 4.40
N ASN A 38 12.42 0.70 5.45
CA ASN A 38 11.26 0.21 6.19
C ASN A 38 9.98 0.25 5.33
N LEU A 39 9.76 1.34 4.59
CA LEU A 39 8.62 1.42 3.66
C LEU A 39 8.70 0.33 2.60
N ARG A 40 9.86 0.20 1.93
CA ARG A 40 10.07 -0.78 0.88
C ARG A 40 9.86 -2.22 1.36
N ALA A 41 10.34 -2.55 2.55
CA ALA A 41 10.20 -3.89 3.14
C ALA A 41 8.73 -4.27 3.41
N ASN A 42 7.83 -3.29 3.54
CA ASN A 42 6.43 -3.51 3.84
C ASN A 42 5.50 -3.43 2.61
N ILE A 43 6.03 -3.10 1.42
CA ILE A 43 5.24 -3.09 0.19
C ILE A 43 4.71 -4.50 -0.08
N LYS A 44 3.39 -4.65 -0.01
CA LYS A 44 2.73 -5.92 -0.32
C LYS A 44 2.91 -6.23 -1.80
N ALA A 45 3.31 -7.47 -2.10
CA ALA A 45 3.32 -7.95 -3.47
C ALA A 45 1.90 -7.87 -4.05
N PRO A 46 1.73 -7.38 -5.29
CA PRO A 46 0.42 -7.40 -5.93
C PRO A 46 -0.08 -8.84 -6.02
N ARG A 47 -1.39 -9.03 -5.83
CA ARG A 47 -2.02 -10.33 -6.01
C ARG A 47 -1.85 -10.78 -7.46
N THR A 48 -1.42 -12.02 -7.65
CA THR A 48 -1.36 -12.60 -9.00
C THR A 48 -2.76 -13.00 -9.46
N ILE A 49 -2.93 -13.13 -10.78
CA ILE A 49 -4.20 -13.56 -11.38
C ILE A 49 -4.60 -14.94 -10.86
N GLU A 50 -3.63 -15.83 -10.65
CA GLU A 50 -3.84 -17.19 -10.14
C GLU A 50 -4.41 -17.18 -8.72
N ILE A 51 -3.87 -16.33 -7.83
CA ILE A 51 -4.36 -16.19 -6.46
C ILE A 51 -5.81 -15.68 -6.47
N MET A 52 -6.09 -14.67 -7.30
CA MET A 52 -7.44 -14.12 -7.42
C MET A 52 -8.43 -15.17 -7.96
N ASN A 53 -8.03 -15.93 -8.99
CA ASN A 53 -8.87 -17.00 -9.55
C ASN A 53 -9.17 -18.09 -8.51
N ALA A 54 -8.19 -18.51 -7.72
CA ALA A 54 -8.39 -19.51 -6.68
C ALA A 54 -9.41 -19.06 -5.63
N GLU A 55 -9.38 -17.78 -5.24
CA GLU A 55 -10.38 -17.20 -4.34
C GLU A 55 -11.78 -17.18 -4.95
N TYR A 56 -11.91 -16.77 -6.21
CA TYR A 56 -13.22 -16.78 -6.88
C TYR A 56 -13.80 -18.19 -6.98
N VAL A 57 -12.99 -19.18 -7.36
CA VAL A 57 -13.43 -20.59 -7.40
C VAL A 57 -13.93 -21.04 -6.04
N LYS A 58 -13.21 -20.71 -4.97
CA LYS A 58 -13.62 -21.04 -3.60
C LYS A 58 -14.97 -20.39 -3.25
N ILE A 59 -15.11 -19.08 -3.51
CA ILE A 59 -16.35 -18.34 -3.25
C ILE A 59 -17.53 -18.97 -3.99
N TYR A 60 -17.37 -19.31 -5.28
CA TYR A 60 -18.43 -19.97 -6.04
C TYR A 60 -18.76 -21.36 -5.50
N SER A 61 -17.75 -22.14 -5.09
CA SER A 61 -17.96 -23.44 -4.45
C SER A 61 -18.73 -23.33 -3.14
N ASP A 62 -18.44 -22.31 -2.32
CA ASP A 62 -19.09 -22.09 -1.02
C ASP A 62 -20.55 -21.61 -1.17
N ILE A 63 -20.89 -20.98 -2.30
CA ILE A 63 -22.25 -20.50 -2.60
C ILE A 63 -23.11 -21.58 -3.28
N LEU A 64 -22.51 -22.42 -4.12
CA LEU A 64 -23.23 -23.39 -4.96
C LEU A 64 -23.23 -24.83 -4.39
N GLY A 65 -22.39 -25.11 -3.40
CA GLY A 65 -22.34 -26.38 -2.67
C GLY A 65 -23.21 -26.37 -1.41
#